data_AF-A0A940E1Q7-F1
#
_entry.id   AF-A0A940E1Q7-F1
#
_cell.length_a   1.000
_cell.length_b   1.000
_cell.length_c   1.000
_cell.angle_alpha   90.00
_cell.angle_beta   90.00
_cell.angle_gamma   90.00
#
_symmetry.space_group_name_H-M   'P 1'
#
loop_
_entity.id
_entity.type
_entity.pdbx_description
1 polymer ?
#
loop_
_entity_poly.entity_id
_entity_poly.type
_entity_poly.pdbx_seq_one_letter_code
_entity_poly.pdbx_strand_id
1 'polypeptide(L)'
;MTALNGGKSPPVIDSDDLLEDPKHVTAAFCASVGIPFIEDALTWEAGGDPSEHSWWDGGSFHANLAQSTGLQPQKRKYVEVADAPERVRRVHRRMKPHYDHMYKHRIRVSKTV
;
A
#
# COMPACT_ATOMS: atom_id res chain seq x y z
N MET A 1 2.14 1.50 -23.03
CA MET A 1 2.90 0.94 -21.89
C MET A 1 2.56 -0.54 -21.82
N THR A 2 3.24 -1.36 -22.59
CA THR A 2 3.01 -2.81 -22.62
C THR A 2 3.80 -3.37 -21.44
N ALA A 3 3.12 -3.67 -20.33
CA ALA A 3 3.75 -4.44 -19.27
C ALA A 3 4.29 -5.75 -19.88
N LEU A 4 5.49 -6.17 -19.48
CA LEU A 4 6.17 -7.38 -19.97
C LEU A 4 5.41 -8.69 -19.66
N ASN A 5 4.20 -8.60 -19.07
CA ASN A 5 3.30 -9.70 -18.71
C ASN A 5 2.25 -10.04 -19.80
N GLY A 6 2.65 -10.07 -21.07
CA GLY A 6 1.75 -10.54 -22.16
C GLY A 6 0.44 -9.75 -22.27
N GLY A 7 0.45 -8.46 -21.95
CA GLY A 7 -0.73 -7.59 -22.01
C GLY A 7 -1.64 -7.64 -20.78
N LYS A 8 -1.35 -8.46 -19.76
CA LYS A 8 -2.05 -8.40 -18.48
C LYS A 8 -1.59 -7.18 -17.68
N SER A 9 -2.55 -6.41 -17.16
CA SER A 9 -2.27 -5.34 -16.21
C SER A 9 -1.57 -5.91 -14.96
N PRO A 10 -0.56 -5.22 -14.41
CA PRO A 10 0.05 -5.64 -13.15
C PRO A 10 -0.99 -5.59 -12.01
N PRO A 11 -0.83 -6.42 -10.97
CA PRO A 11 -1.66 -6.30 -9.78
C PRO A 11 -1.47 -4.91 -9.15
N VAL A 12 -2.58 -4.28 -8.78
CA VAL A 12 -2.58 -3.00 -8.08
C VAL A 12 -3.13 -3.24 -6.68
N ILE A 13 -2.39 -2.81 -5.66
CA ILE A 13 -2.83 -2.82 -4.27
C ILE A 13 -3.16 -1.38 -3.89
N ASP A 14 -4.37 -1.16 -3.37
CA ASP A 14 -4.68 0.09 -2.68
C ASP A 14 -4.23 -0.03 -1.22
N SER A 15 -3.52 0.98 -0.73
CA SER A 15 -2.94 0.94 0.62
C SER A 15 -4.00 0.88 1.71
N ASP A 16 -5.14 1.54 1.53
CA ASP A 16 -6.19 1.53 2.56
C ASP A 16 -6.88 0.17 2.60
N ASP A 17 -7.14 -0.45 1.44
CA ASP A 17 -7.70 -1.82 1.38
C ASP A 17 -6.74 -2.82 2.06
N LEU A 18 -5.42 -2.70 1.83
CA LEU A 18 -4.41 -3.53 2.51
C LEU A 18 -4.39 -3.29 4.02
N LEU A 19 -4.44 -2.04 4.46
CA LEU A 19 -4.38 -1.72 5.88
C LEU A 19 -5.67 -2.12 6.61
N GLU A 20 -6.83 -2.07 5.97
CA GLU A 20 -8.09 -2.52 6.58
C GLU A 20 -8.20 -4.04 6.67
N ASP A 21 -7.64 -4.76 5.70
CA ASP A 21 -7.68 -6.23 5.64
C ASP A 21 -6.34 -6.86 5.15
N PRO A 22 -5.28 -6.81 5.97
CA PRO A 22 -3.94 -7.24 5.54
C PRO A 22 -3.88 -8.68 5.07
N LYS A 23 -4.58 -9.58 5.78
CA LYS A 23 -4.59 -11.01 5.50
C LYS A 23 -5.16 -11.30 4.13
N HIS A 24 -6.38 -10.85 3.85
CA HIS A 24 -7.06 -11.23 2.61
C HIS A 24 -6.45 -10.51 1.40
N VAL A 25 -6.07 -9.23 1.54
CA VAL A 25 -5.46 -8.49 0.41
C VAL A 25 -4.10 -9.07 0.05
N THR A 26 -3.27 -9.43 1.04
CA THR A 26 -1.97 -10.06 0.78
C THR A 26 -2.13 -11.45 0.17
N ALA A 27 -3.06 -12.27 0.66
CA ALA A 27 -3.36 -13.57 0.08
C ALA A 27 -3.83 -13.45 -1.39
N ALA A 28 -4.68 -12.47 -1.70
CA ALA A 28 -5.12 -12.19 -3.06
C ALA A 28 -3.98 -11.71 -3.97
N PHE A 29 -3.06 -10.90 -3.45
CA PHE A 29 -1.83 -10.54 -4.17
C PHE A 29 -0.98 -11.77 -4.47
N CYS A 30 -0.69 -12.60 -3.47
CA CYS A 30 0.08 -13.84 -3.64
C CYS A 30 -0.52 -14.73 -4.74
N ALA A 31 -1.84 -14.95 -4.71
CA ALA A 31 -2.55 -15.68 -5.74
C ALA A 31 -2.43 -15.04 -7.13
N SER A 32 -2.48 -13.71 -7.22
CA SER A 32 -2.38 -12.98 -8.50
C SER A 32 -1.01 -13.10 -9.17
N VAL A 33 0.05 -13.28 -8.38
CA VAL A 33 1.43 -13.42 -8.86
C VAL A 33 1.93 -14.87 -8.84
N GLY A 34 1.11 -15.83 -8.39
CA GLY A 34 1.42 -17.26 -8.42
C GLY A 34 2.39 -17.73 -7.33
N ILE A 35 2.43 -17.06 -6.17
CA ILE A 35 3.24 -17.47 -5.01
C ILE A 35 2.34 -17.94 -3.86
N PRO A 36 2.82 -18.84 -2.98
CA PRO A 36 2.06 -19.22 -1.78
C PRO A 36 1.94 -18.03 -0.82
N PHE A 37 0.77 -17.90 -0.19
CA PHE A 37 0.59 -16.99 0.95
C PHE A 37 1.16 -17.61 2.22
N ILE A 38 1.92 -16.82 2.98
CA ILE A 38 2.49 -17.19 4.27
C ILE A 38 1.96 -16.20 5.30
N GLU A 39 1.08 -16.64 6.20
CA GLU A 39 0.43 -15.75 7.17
C GLU A 39 1.44 -15.10 8.13
N ASP A 40 2.46 -15.86 8.55
CA ASP A 40 3.53 -15.37 9.42
C ASP A 40 4.35 -14.24 8.78
N ALA A 41 4.35 -14.11 7.45
CA ALA A 41 5.04 -13.02 6.75
C ALA A 41 4.40 -11.64 7.00
N LEU A 42 3.21 -11.59 7.61
CA LEU A 42 2.57 -10.35 8.03
C LEU A 42 3.09 -9.83 9.38
N THR A 43 3.93 -10.59 10.08
CA THR A 43 4.49 -10.26 11.40
C THR A 43 6.01 -10.28 11.34
N TRP A 44 6.66 -9.36 12.04
CA TRP A 44 8.12 -9.30 12.15
C TRP A 44 8.53 -8.70 13.50
N GLU A 45 9.77 -8.94 13.90
CA GLU A 45 10.34 -8.29 15.08
C GLU A 45 10.59 -6.81 14.81
N ALA A 46 10.23 -5.96 15.78
CA ALA A 46 10.60 -4.55 15.71
C ALA A 46 12.11 -4.38 15.82
N GLY A 47 12.66 -3.43 15.09
CA GLY A 47 14.09 -3.15 15.00
C GLY A 47 14.55 -2.94 13.56
N GLY A 48 15.87 -3.04 13.37
CA GLY A 48 16.54 -2.68 12.12
C GLY A 48 17.03 -1.24 12.14
N ASP A 49 18.17 -1.00 11.51
CA ASP A 49 18.74 0.34 11.37
C ASP A 49 18.02 1.07 10.21
N PRO A 50 17.26 2.15 10.48
CA PRO A 50 16.55 2.91 9.44
C PRO A 50 17.45 3.45 8.32
N SER A 51 18.75 3.61 8.60
CA SER A 51 19.73 4.12 7.65
C SER A 51 20.09 3.10 6.57
N GLU A 52 20.02 1.79 6.87
CA GLU A 52 20.32 0.70 5.94
C GLU A 52 19.38 0.65 4.72
N HIS A 53 18.22 1.31 4.82
CA HIS A 53 17.19 1.32 3.77
C HIS A 53 16.84 2.74 3.29
N SER A 54 17.60 3.75 3.73
CA SER A 54 17.36 5.14 3.34
C SER A 54 18.25 5.57 2.18
N TRP A 55 17.65 6.23 1.19
CA TRP A 55 18.38 6.81 0.05
C TRP A 55 18.55 8.34 0.15
N TRP A 56 17.99 8.98 1.18
CA TRP A 56 17.93 10.45 1.27
C TRP A 56 18.69 11.04 2.46
N ASP A 57 18.31 10.74 3.70
CA ASP A 57 18.78 11.48 4.90
C ASP A 57 19.13 10.61 6.12
N GLY A 58 19.50 9.34 5.91
CA GLY A 58 19.82 8.43 7.01
C GLY A 58 18.61 7.83 7.71
N GLY A 59 17.39 8.02 7.18
CA GLY A 59 16.24 7.15 7.49
C GLY A 59 15.16 7.82 8.32
N SER A 60 15.08 9.15 8.30
CA SER A 60 14.09 9.90 9.09
C SER A 60 12.64 9.47 8.79
N PHE A 61 12.37 9.03 7.56
CA PHE A 61 11.06 8.53 7.12
C PHE A 61 10.72 7.11 7.58
N HIS A 62 11.69 6.34 8.09
CA HIS A 62 11.52 4.92 8.42
C HIS A 62 11.41 4.62 9.92
N ALA A 63 11.38 5.65 10.79
CA ALA A 63 11.26 5.45 12.24
C ALA A 63 10.02 4.62 12.63
N ASN A 64 8.86 4.90 12.01
CA ASN A 64 7.63 4.13 12.24
C ASN A 64 7.75 2.70 11.74
N LEU A 65 8.42 2.48 10.61
CA LEU A 65 8.64 1.15 10.06
C LEU A 65 9.55 0.32 10.97
N ALA A 66 10.65 0.90 11.43
CA ALA A 66 11.60 0.24 12.34
C ALA A 66 10.96 -0.16 13.68
N GLN A 67 9.92 0.55 14.13
CA GLN A 67 9.18 0.21 15.36
C GLN A 67 7.97 -0.70 15.11
N SER A 68 7.62 -0.95 13.85
CA SER A 68 6.47 -1.79 13.51
C SER A 68 6.77 -3.27 13.74
N THR A 69 5.74 -4.05 14.03
CA THR A 69 5.84 -5.50 14.23
C THR A 69 5.02 -6.30 13.21
N GLY A 70 4.46 -5.62 12.20
CA GLY A 70 3.60 -6.28 11.23
C GLY A 70 2.66 -5.35 10.47
N LEU A 71 1.96 -5.95 9.51
CA LEU A 71 0.77 -5.36 8.88
C LEU A 71 -0.46 -5.72 9.72
N GLN A 72 -0.85 -4.81 10.60
CA GLN A 72 -2.03 -4.96 11.45
C GLN A 72 -3.23 -4.19 10.89
N PRO A 73 -4.47 -4.66 11.09
CA PRO A 73 -5.66 -3.94 10.67
C PRO A 73 -5.71 -2.52 11.24
N GLN A 74 -5.82 -1.52 10.38
CA GLN A 74 -5.94 -0.11 10.75
C GLN A 74 -7.29 0.44 10.32
N LYS A 75 -7.86 1.31 11.16
CA LYS A 75 -9.04 2.07 10.76
C LYS A 75 -8.64 3.12 9.73
N ARG A 76 -9.29 3.10 8.58
CA ARG A 76 -9.10 4.12 7.54
C ARG A 76 -9.40 5.51 8.09
N LYS A 77 -8.54 6.46 7.76
CA LYS A 77 -8.65 7.86 8.15
C LYS A 77 -8.73 8.71 6.90
N TYR A 78 -9.77 9.54 6.84
CA TYR A 78 -9.93 10.51 5.78
C TYR A 78 -9.52 11.90 6.25
N VAL A 79 -8.96 12.68 5.33
CA VAL A 79 -8.65 14.09 5.52
C VAL A 79 -9.50 14.88 4.55
N GLU A 80 -10.16 15.92 5.03
CA GLU A 80 -10.91 16.84 4.19
C GLU A 80 -9.94 17.67 3.33
N VAL A 81 -9.84 17.32 2.06
CA VAL A 81 -8.91 17.98 1.12
C VAL A 81 -9.26 19.46 0.94
N ALA A 82 -10.52 19.85 1.14
CA ALA A 82 -10.96 21.24 1.08
C ALA A 82 -10.22 22.14 2.08
N ASP A 83 -9.87 21.59 3.25
CA ASP A 83 -9.21 22.27 4.36
C ASP A 83 -7.67 22.26 4.24
N ALA A 84 -7.13 21.52 3.27
CA ALA A 84 -5.69 21.43 3.06
C ALA A 84 -5.10 22.72 2.46
N PRO A 85 -3.81 23.02 2.72
CA PRO A 85 -3.13 24.16 2.09
C PRO A 85 -3.25 24.13 0.55
N GLU A 86 -3.33 25.30 -0.09
CA GLU A 86 -3.58 25.40 -1.55
C GLU A 86 -2.62 24.57 -2.40
N ARG A 87 -1.34 24.50 -2.00
CA ARG A 87 -0.34 23.66 -2.68
C ARG A 87 -0.74 22.18 -2.72
N VAL A 88 -1.34 21.67 -1.65
CA VAL A 88 -1.79 20.27 -1.52
C VAL A 88 -3.01 20.04 -2.40
N ARG A 89 -4.00 20.95 -2.34
CA ARG A 89 -5.21 20.88 -3.18
C ARG A 89 -4.87 20.84 -4.66
N ARG A 90 -3.91 21.66 -5.10
CA ARG A 90 -3.42 21.68 -6.48
C ARG A 90 -2.78 20.36 -6.90
N VAL A 91 -1.95 19.77 -6.05
CA VAL A 91 -1.32 18.46 -6.31
C VAL A 91 -2.39 17.36 -6.34
N HIS A 92 -3.29 17.32 -5.36
CA HIS A 92 -4.40 16.36 -5.33
C HIS A 92 -5.22 16.41 -6.62
N ARG A 93 -5.66 17.61 -7.05
CA ARG A 93 -6.40 17.78 -8.31
C ARG A 93 -5.63 17.26 -9.53
N ARG A 94 -4.32 17.49 -9.59
CA ARG A 94 -3.46 17.00 -10.69
C ARG A 94 -3.30 15.49 -10.68
N MET A 95 -3.14 14.88 -9.50
CA MET A 95 -2.84 13.45 -9.37
C MET A 95 -4.09 12.56 -9.35
N LYS A 96 -5.24 13.11 -8.93
CA LYS A 96 -6.49 12.36 -8.74
C LYS A 96 -6.92 11.53 -9.97
N PRO A 97 -6.87 12.04 -11.21
CA PRO A 97 -7.22 11.22 -12.38
C PRO A 97 -6.34 9.98 -12.55
N HIS A 98 -5.05 10.06 -12.19
CA HIS A 98 -4.12 8.93 -12.26
C HIS A 98 -4.38 7.92 -11.14
N TYR A 99 -4.62 8.40 -9.92
CA TYR A 99 -5.06 7.55 -8.80
C TYR A 99 -6.36 6.82 -9.16
N ASP A 100 -7.38 7.54 -9.62
CA ASP A 100 -8.68 6.98 -9.99
C ASP A 100 -8.57 5.95 -11.12
N HIS A 101 -7.62 6.11 -12.03
CA HIS A 101 -7.31 5.10 -13.04
C HIS A 101 -6.77 3.82 -12.39
N MET A 102 -5.73 3.90 -11.56
CA MET A 102 -5.16 2.73 -10.87
C MET A 102 -6.16 2.07 -9.91
N TYR A 103 -6.97 2.87 -9.21
CA TYR A 103 -7.98 2.40 -8.26
C TYR A 103 -9.03 1.49 -8.89
N LYS A 104 -9.33 1.68 -10.18
CA LYS A 104 -10.24 0.78 -10.94
C LYS A 104 -9.64 -0.61 -11.16
N HIS A 105 -8.31 -0.71 -11.19
CA HIS A 105 -7.56 -1.95 -11.44
C HIS A 105 -7.10 -2.66 -10.15
N ARG A 106 -7.40 -2.10 -8.97
CA ARG A 106 -6.96 -2.69 -7.70
C ARG A 106 -7.57 -4.07 -7.46
N ILE A 107 -6.85 -4.89 -6.71
CA ILE A 107 -7.33 -6.15 -6.17
C ILE A 107 -8.57 -5.89 -5.31
N ARG A 108 -9.62 -6.67 -5.51
CA ARG A 108 -10.83 -6.63 -4.69
C ARG A 108 -10.98 -7.97 -3.99
N VAL A 109 -11.00 -7.93 -2.67
CA VAL A 109 -11.33 -9.08 -1.83
C VAL A 109 -12.83 -9.09 -1.55
N SER A 110 -13.49 -10.20 -1.85
CA SER A 110 -14.86 -10.42 -1.38
C SER A 110 -14.80 -10.65 0.12
N LYS A 111 -15.48 -9.82 0.91
CA LYS A 111 -15.71 -10.14 2.32
C LYS A 111 -16.63 -11.35 2.35
N THR A 112 -16.10 -12.53 2.65
CA THR A 112 -16.95 -13.66 3.02
C THR A 112 -17.65 -13.27 4.31
N VAL A 113 -18.99 -13.24 4.27
CA VAL A 113 -19.87 -12.94 5.42
C VAL A 113 -19.72 -14.02 6.48
#